data_AF-A0A821SMW2-F1
#
_entry.id   AF-A0A821SMW2-F1
#
_cell.length_a   1.000
_cell.length_b   1.000
_cell.length_c   1.000
_cell.angle_alpha   90.00
_cell.angle_beta   90.00
_cell.angle_gamma   90.00
#
_symmetry.space_group_name_H-M   'P 1'
#
loop_
_entity.id
_entity.type
_entity.pdbx_description
1 polymer ?
#
loop_
_entity_poly.entity_id
_entity_poly.type
_entity_poly.pdbx_seq_one_letter_code
_entity_poly.pdbx_strand_id
1 'polypeptide(L)'
;MATAGGGEEATAQRILRITDIIDEPLQFTAPIGGYEEMPLVPLEKAVEPLVSILPAVKSHAYVAKQKCENPADGLTQDESASIMLYTMGWKTLDKCLYVALNNALRSPDRQQSLEPWYLFLRLFLNALFRLPSLPKTAYRGVKLDLSERYTAGKTIVWWGFSSCTTAVSGLDQDNFWE
;
A
#
# COMPACT_ATOMS: atom_id res chain seq x y z
N MET A 1 -29.66 -17.72 -1.03
CA MET A 1 -28.96 -17.14 -2.19
C MET A 1 -27.58 -16.74 -1.71
N ALA A 2 -26.55 -17.46 -2.16
CA ALA A 2 -25.18 -17.27 -1.69
C ALA A 2 -24.54 -16.05 -2.38
N THR A 3 -23.80 -15.28 -1.59
CA THR A 3 -23.09 -14.06 -1.94
C THR A 3 -21.91 -14.36 -2.86
N ALA A 4 -22.10 -14.29 -4.18
CA ALA A 4 -21.03 -14.41 -5.16
C ALA A 4 -20.17 -13.13 -5.29
N GLY A 5 -20.72 -11.95 -4.96
CA GLY A 5 -20.04 -10.66 -5.23
C GLY A 5 -18.86 -10.29 -4.33
N GLY A 6 -18.77 -10.84 -3.10
CA GLY A 6 -17.71 -10.44 -2.15
C GLY A 6 -16.32 -10.99 -2.46
N GLY A 7 -16.24 -12.13 -3.16
CA GLY A 7 -14.96 -12.76 -3.50
C GLY A 7 -14.28 -12.12 -4.73
N GLU A 8 -15.08 -11.73 -5.72
CA GLU A 8 -14.59 -11.08 -6.94
C GLU A 8 -14.07 -9.66 -6.64
N GLU A 9 -14.77 -8.89 -5.82
CA GLU A 9 -14.37 -7.53 -5.44
C GLU A 9 -13.04 -7.52 -4.65
N ALA A 10 -12.88 -8.44 -3.69
CA ALA A 10 -11.63 -8.59 -2.95
C ALA A 10 -10.45 -9.04 -3.83
N THR A 11 -10.73 -9.86 -4.85
CA THR A 11 -9.73 -10.30 -5.84
C THR A 11 -9.32 -9.13 -6.75
N ALA A 12 -10.27 -8.35 -7.26
CA ALA A 12 -10.01 -7.15 -8.06
C ALA A 12 -9.19 -6.10 -7.28
N GLN A 13 -9.52 -5.86 -6.01
CA GLN A 13 -8.76 -4.98 -5.11
C GLN A 13 -7.30 -5.45 -4.94
N ARG A 14 -7.10 -6.76 -4.75
CA ARG A 14 -5.76 -7.36 -4.64
C ARG A 14 -4.98 -7.21 -5.94
N ILE A 15 -5.61 -7.43 -7.10
CA ILE A 15 -4.99 -7.33 -8.42
C ILE A 15 -4.53 -5.89 -8.70
N LEU A 16 -5.38 -4.89 -8.43
CA LEU A 16 -5.03 -3.49 -8.69
C LEU A 16 -3.77 -3.05 -7.93
N ARG A 17 -3.67 -3.41 -6.65
CA ARG A 17 -2.52 -3.09 -5.80
C ARG A 17 -1.20 -3.67 -6.34
N ILE A 18 -1.25 -4.80 -7.05
CA ILE A 18 -0.05 -5.43 -7.62
C ILE A 18 0.19 -5.02 -9.08
N THR A 19 -0.64 -4.15 -9.68
CA THR A 19 -0.52 -3.72 -11.10
C THR A 19 -0.30 -2.22 -11.31
N ASP A 20 -0.29 -1.41 -10.26
CA ASP A 20 -0.17 0.06 -10.29
C ASP A 20 1.24 0.59 -10.63
N ILE A 21 2.12 -0.27 -11.18
CA ILE A 21 3.50 0.09 -11.55
C ILE A 21 3.56 1.04 -12.75
N ILE A 22 2.50 1.09 -13.55
CA ILE A 22 2.37 1.94 -14.75
C ILE A 22 2.48 3.43 -14.37
N ASP A 23 2.02 3.78 -13.17
CA ASP A 23 1.93 5.14 -12.64
C ASP A 23 3.26 5.64 -12.04
N GLU A 24 4.31 4.79 -11.98
CA GLU A 24 5.60 5.22 -11.49
C GLU A 24 6.24 6.25 -12.44
N PRO A 25 6.71 7.40 -11.94
CA PRO A 25 7.24 8.47 -12.79
C PRO A 25 8.58 8.11 -13.44
N LEU A 26 9.29 7.10 -12.92
CA LEU A 26 10.63 6.68 -13.35
C LEU A 26 11.67 7.81 -13.35
N GLN A 27 11.46 8.80 -12.49
CA GLN A 27 12.37 9.92 -12.29
C GLN A 27 13.00 9.84 -10.91
N PHE A 28 14.27 10.22 -10.82
CA PHE A 28 14.92 10.43 -9.54
C PHE A 28 14.41 11.73 -8.94
N THR A 29 13.91 11.64 -7.71
CA THR A 29 13.39 12.76 -6.96
C THR A 29 14.08 12.79 -5.58
N ALA A 30 14.01 13.92 -4.88
CA ALA A 30 14.56 14.04 -3.53
C ALA A 30 14.02 12.94 -2.58
N PRO A 31 14.83 12.42 -1.65
CA PRO A 31 14.36 11.50 -0.63
C PRO A 31 13.17 12.08 0.15
N ILE A 32 12.25 11.19 0.55
CA ILE A 32 11.15 11.57 1.45
C ILE A 32 11.71 11.63 2.86
N GLY A 33 11.47 12.73 3.57
CA GLY A 33 11.90 12.93 4.95
C GLY A 33 10.88 13.72 5.77
N GLY A 34 11.13 13.82 7.07
CA GLY A 34 10.26 14.45 8.07
C GLY A 34 9.28 13.49 8.77
N TYR A 35 9.02 12.31 8.22
CA TYR A 35 8.17 11.31 8.90
C TYR A 35 8.95 10.59 10.01
N GLU A 36 10.26 10.46 9.87
CA GLU A 36 11.18 9.82 10.81
C GLU A 36 11.24 10.53 12.16
N GLU A 37 11.06 11.86 12.15
CA GLU A 37 11.02 12.71 13.34
C GLU A 37 9.68 12.64 14.08
N MET A 38 8.66 12.02 13.47
CA MET A 38 7.37 11.88 14.11
C MET A 38 7.40 10.85 15.25
N PRO A 39 6.63 11.07 16.32
CA PRO A 39 6.47 10.08 17.37
C PRO A 39 5.72 8.86 16.84
N LEU A 40 6.03 7.69 17.41
CA LEU A 40 5.17 6.52 17.27
C LEU A 40 3.91 6.75 18.09
N VAL A 41 2.75 6.66 17.43
CA VAL A 41 1.43 6.89 18.03
C VAL A 41 0.48 5.73 17.71
N PRO A 42 -0.60 5.54 18.48
CA PRO A 42 -1.63 4.56 18.15
C PRO A 42 -2.25 4.82 16.78
N LEU A 43 -2.76 3.76 16.12
CA LEU A 43 -3.26 3.87 14.75
C LEU A 43 -4.36 4.92 14.59
N GLU A 44 -5.24 5.09 15.59
CA GLU A 44 -6.30 6.09 15.58
C GLU A 44 -5.75 7.51 15.46
N LYS A 45 -4.62 7.79 16.13
CA LYS A 45 -3.91 9.07 16.03
C LYS A 45 -3.14 9.19 14.72
N ALA A 46 -2.56 8.08 14.26
CA ALA A 46 -1.80 8.07 13.01
C ALA A 46 -2.67 8.42 11.78
N VAL A 47 -3.96 8.07 11.80
CA VAL A 47 -4.90 8.35 10.70
C VAL A 47 -5.72 9.62 10.87
N GLU A 48 -5.61 10.33 12.00
CA GLU A 48 -6.37 11.56 12.26
C GLU A 48 -6.18 12.64 11.16
N PRO A 49 -4.95 12.95 10.72
CA PRO A 49 -4.74 13.96 9.67
C PRO A 49 -5.25 13.50 8.29
N LEU A 50 -5.47 12.21 8.09
CA LEU A 50 -5.90 11.63 6.82
C LEU A 50 -7.42 11.74 6.60
N VAL A 51 -8.21 12.15 7.60
CA VAL A 51 -9.67 12.20 7.50
C VAL A 51 -10.15 13.12 6.38
N SER A 52 -9.45 14.23 6.12
CA SER A 52 -9.79 15.15 5.02
C SER A 52 -9.56 14.55 3.63
N ILE A 53 -8.61 13.61 3.51
CA ILE A 53 -8.26 12.92 2.26
C ILE A 53 -9.13 11.66 2.09
N LEU A 54 -9.32 10.93 3.18
CA LEU A 54 -9.99 9.64 3.27
C LEU A 54 -11.03 9.68 4.41
N PRO A 55 -12.26 10.17 4.15
CA PRO A 55 -13.27 10.35 5.21
C PRO A 55 -13.60 9.09 6.01
N ALA A 56 -13.48 7.91 5.39
CA ALA A 56 -13.76 6.62 6.02
C ALA A 56 -12.57 6.00 6.78
N VAL A 57 -11.40 6.64 6.78
CA VAL A 57 -10.15 6.02 7.27
C VAL A 57 -10.21 5.59 8.73
N LYS A 58 -10.90 6.35 9.59
CA LYS A 58 -11.06 6.00 11.02
C LYS A 58 -11.85 4.71 11.22
N SER A 59 -12.93 4.52 10.45
CA SER A 59 -13.74 3.30 10.51
C SER A 59 -12.94 2.08 10.02
N HIS A 60 -12.16 2.24 8.95
CA HIS A 60 -11.29 1.18 8.46
C HIS A 60 -10.14 0.87 9.43
N ALA A 61 -9.55 1.88 10.06
CA ALA A 61 -8.53 1.72 11.09
C ALA A 61 -9.07 0.95 12.30
N TYR A 62 -10.30 1.25 12.75
CA TYR A 62 -10.96 0.50 13.80
C TYR A 62 -11.11 -0.99 13.43
N VAL A 63 -11.64 -1.28 12.24
CA VAL A 63 -11.78 -2.67 11.75
C VAL A 63 -10.42 -3.37 11.66
N ALA A 64 -9.38 -2.68 11.19
CA ALA A 64 -8.02 -3.23 11.12
C ALA A 64 -7.49 -3.63 12.50
N LYS A 65 -7.69 -2.78 13.52
CA LYS A 65 -7.28 -3.09 14.91
C LYS A 65 -8.00 -4.30 15.48
N GLN A 66 -9.33 -4.38 15.30
CA GLN A 66 -10.11 -5.52 15.81
C GLN A 66 -9.64 -6.85 15.20
N LYS A 67 -9.18 -6.83 13.94
CA LYS A 67 -8.63 -8.02 13.28
C LYS A 67 -7.19 -8.35 13.70
N CYS A 68 -6.51 -7.48 14.43
CA CYS A 68 -5.09 -7.60 14.79
C CYS A 68 -4.85 -7.64 16.31
N GLU A 69 -5.84 -8.02 17.13
CA GLU A 69 -5.75 -7.99 18.60
C GLU A 69 -4.57 -8.77 19.18
N ASN A 70 -4.14 -9.85 18.52
CA ASN A 70 -3.05 -10.72 18.99
C ASN A 70 -2.08 -11.08 17.84
N PRO A 71 -1.17 -10.16 17.43
CA PRO A 71 -0.21 -10.44 16.37
C PRO A 71 0.79 -11.52 16.80
N ALA A 72 1.03 -12.51 15.95
CA ALA A 72 1.91 -13.65 16.25
C ALA A 72 3.40 -13.41 15.90
N ASP A 73 3.68 -12.31 15.21
CA ASP A 73 4.97 -11.94 14.62
C ASP A 73 5.78 -10.95 15.48
N GLY A 74 5.34 -10.74 16.72
CA GLY A 74 5.98 -9.84 17.67
C GLY A 74 5.65 -8.36 17.44
N LEU A 75 4.83 -8.03 16.44
CA LEU A 75 4.31 -6.67 16.26
C LEU A 75 3.31 -6.32 17.37
N THR A 76 3.20 -5.03 17.66
CA THR A 76 2.08 -4.49 18.43
C THR A 76 0.80 -4.54 17.59
N GLN A 77 -0.36 -4.45 18.26
CA GLN A 77 -1.65 -4.38 17.57
C GLN A 77 -1.69 -3.21 16.57
N ASP A 78 -1.19 -2.03 16.93
CA ASP A 78 -1.19 -0.84 16.07
C ASP A 78 -0.31 -1.01 14.83
N GLU A 79 0.87 -1.62 14.98
CA GLU A 79 1.78 -1.93 13.87
C GLU A 79 1.14 -2.94 12.90
N SER A 80 0.65 -4.08 13.41
CA SER A 80 -0.05 -5.07 12.58
C SER A 80 -1.29 -4.48 11.90
N ALA A 81 -2.06 -3.67 12.63
CA ALA A 81 -3.23 -3.00 12.09
C ALA A 81 -2.88 -1.95 11.03
N SER A 82 -1.73 -1.27 11.12
CA SER A 82 -1.27 -0.34 10.08
C SER A 82 -0.98 -1.07 8.75
N ILE A 83 -0.37 -2.26 8.82
CA ILE A 83 -0.13 -3.12 7.65
C ILE A 83 -1.46 -3.63 7.09
N MET A 84 -2.37 -4.08 7.95
CA MET A 84 -3.70 -4.51 7.52
C MET A 84 -4.49 -3.37 6.88
N LEU A 85 -4.42 -2.16 7.44
CA LEU A 85 -5.11 -0.99 6.90
C LEU A 85 -4.57 -0.59 5.53
N TYR A 86 -3.26 -0.64 5.33
CA TYR A 86 -2.63 -0.42 4.02
C TYR A 86 -3.09 -1.49 3.01
N THR A 87 -3.20 -2.75 3.43
CA THR A 87 -3.46 -3.86 2.51
C THR A 87 -4.94 -4.17 2.25
N MET A 88 -5.86 -3.75 3.11
CA MET A 88 -7.28 -4.02 2.92
C MET A 88 -7.86 -3.20 1.77
N GLY A 89 -8.71 -3.83 0.96
CA GLY A 89 -9.49 -3.11 -0.03
C GLY A 89 -10.77 -2.52 0.59
N TRP A 90 -11.16 -1.36 0.06
CA TRP A 90 -12.35 -0.62 0.48
C TRP A 90 -13.38 -0.65 -0.64
N LYS A 91 -14.65 -0.38 -0.32
CA LYS A 91 -15.76 -0.42 -1.29
C LYS A 91 -15.49 0.43 -2.54
N THR A 92 -14.84 1.58 -2.38
CA THR A 92 -14.44 2.43 -3.51
C THR A 92 -12.94 2.38 -3.67
N LEU A 93 -12.49 1.86 -4.82
CA LEU A 93 -11.08 1.57 -5.09
C LEU A 93 -10.16 2.79 -5.03
N ASP A 94 -10.56 3.92 -5.61
CA ASP A 94 -9.81 5.18 -5.57
C ASP A 94 -9.72 5.79 -4.16
N LYS A 95 -10.49 5.25 -3.21
CA LYS A 95 -10.46 5.63 -1.79
C LYS A 95 -9.70 4.64 -0.94
N CYS A 96 -9.21 3.52 -1.48
CA CYS A 96 -8.33 2.62 -0.73
C CYS A 96 -7.07 3.37 -0.24
N LEU A 97 -6.66 3.09 1.00
CA LEU A 97 -5.50 3.78 1.60
C LEU A 97 -4.24 3.63 0.74
N TYR A 98 -3.94 2.42 0.24
CA TYR A 98 -2.76 2.19 -0.59
C TYR A 98 -2.77 2.99 -1.90
N VAL A 99 -3.94 3.20 -2.51
CA VAL A 99 -4.05 3.98 -3.75
C VAL A 99 -3.73 5.44 -3.47
N ALA A 100 -4.38 6.02 -2.45
CA ALA A 100 -4.17 7.41 -2.08
C ALA A 100 -2.72 7.67 -1.64
N LEU A 101 -2.13 6.77 -0.84
CA LEU A 101 -0.74 6.90 -0.39
C LEU A 101 0.24 6.75 -1.55
N ASN A 102 0.10 5.73 -2.41
CA ASN A 102 1.00 5.55 -3.54
C ASN A 102 0.92 6.73 -4.53
N ASN A 103 -0.26 7.32 -4.71
CA ASN A 103 -0.42 8.54 -5.52
C ASN A 103 0.31 9.73 -4.89
N ALA A 104 0.21 9.93 -3.58
CA ALA A 104 0.96 10.98 -2.88
C ALA A 104 2.48 10.77 -2.98
N LEU A 105 2.95 9.53 -2.86
CA LEU A 105 4.37 9.17 -2.99
C LEU A 105 4.93 9.47 -4.40
N ARG A 106 4.12 9.25 -5.45
CA ARG A 106 4.48 9.47 -6.86
C ARG A 106 4.36 10.93 -7.30
N SER A 107 3.70 11.77 -6.50
CA SER A 107 3.41 13.16 -6.87
C SER A 107 4.70 13.98 -7.07
N PRO A 108 4.75 14.88 -8.08
CA PRO A 108 5.83 15.86 -8.17
C PRO A 108 5.89 16.77 -6.93
N ASP A 109 4.73 17.08 -6.34
CA ASP A 109 4.58 17.90 -5.12
C ASP A 109 4.52 17.05 -3.85
N ARG A 110 5.20 15.87 -3.85
CA ARG A 110 5.03 14.87 -2.79
C ARG A 110 5.28 15.41 -1.39
N GLN A 111 6.22 16.35 -1.21
CA GLN A 111 6.54 16.89 0.11
C GLN A 111 5.31 17.49 0.81
N GLN A 112 4.49 18.25 0.06
CA GLN A 112 3.25 18.82 0.60
C GLN A 112 2.15 17.76 0.71
N SER A 113 2.02 16.89 -0.30
CA SER A 113 0.96 15.87 -0.29
C SER A 113 1.16 14.78 0.77
N LEU A 114 2.41 14.55 1.21
CA LEU A 114 2.78 13.54 2.19
C LEU A 114 2.75 14.05 3.63
N GLU A 115 2.75 15.35 3.87
CA GLU A 115 2.73 15.91 5.23
C GLU A 115 1.61 15.32 6.11
N PRO A 116 0.35 15.17 5.64
CA PRO A 116 -0.72 14.52 6.41
C PRO A 116 -0.45 13.04 6.71
N TRP A 117 0.44 12.39 5.96
CA TRP A 117 0.75 10.97 6.06
C TRP A 117 1.89 10.67 7.03
N TYR A 118 2.62 11.65 7.53
CA TYR A 118 3.86 11.41 8.29
C TYR A 118 3.66 10.54 9.54
N LEU A 119 2.59 10.75 10.31
CA LEU A 119 2.29 9.89 11.46
C LEU A 119 1.96 8.45 11.04
N PHE A 120 1.19 8.27 9.96
CA PHE A 120 0.88 6.95 9.41
C PHE A 120 2.12 6.26 8.85
N LEU A 121 2.93 6.96 8.05
CA LEU A 121 4.18 6.46 7.49
C LEU A 121 5.16 6.05 8.59
N ARG A 122 5.28 6.84 9.66
CA ARG A 122 6.11 6.51 10.82
C ARG A 122 5.72 5.19 11.46
N LEU A 123 4.43 4.98 11.71
CA LEU A 123 3.89 3.75 12.30
C LEU A 123 4.05 2.56 11.34
N PHE A 124 3.66 2.74 10.09
CA PHE A 124 3.65 1.69 9.06
C PHE A 124 5.05 1.22 8.69
N LEU A 125 6.00 2.13 8.44
CA LEU A 125 7.38 1.77 8.13
C LEU A 125 8.07 1.11 9.32
N ASN A 126 7.81 1.58 10.54
CA ASN A 126 8.30 0.90 11.75
C ASN A 126 7.79 -0.55 11.81
N ALA A 127 6.48 -0.78 11.57
CA ALA A 127 5.91 -2.11 11.52
C ALA A 127 6.62 -3.01 10.49
N LEU A 128 6.83 -2.50 9.26
CA LEU A 128 7.50 -3.25 8.20
C LEU A 128 8.96 -3.59 8.55
N PHE A 129 9.72 -2.65 9.13
CA PHE A 129 11.13 -2.88 9.49
C PHE A 129 11.33 -3.86 10.64
N ARG A 130 10.30 -4.12 11.44
CA ARG A 130 10.33 -5.13 12.50
C ARG A 130 10.08 -6.54 11.98
N LEU A 131 9.54 -6.69 10.77
CA LEU A 131 9.33 -8.00 10.15
C LEU A 131 10.62 -8.53 9.52
N PRO A 132 10.84 -9.86 9.52
CA PRO A 132 12.03 -10.44 8.92
C PRO A 132 12.04 -10.23 7.40
N SER A 133 13.20 -9.81 6.88
CA SER A 133 13.43 -9.78 5.44
C SER A 133 13.63 -11.20 4.91
N LEU A 134 12.82 -11.60 3.93
CA LEU A 134 12.90 -12.92 3.30
C LEU A 134 13.39 -12.79 1.86
N PRO A 135 14.60 -13.27 1.51
CA PRO A 135 15.07 -13.26 0.13
C PRO A 135 14.27 -14.28 -0.68
N LYS A 136 13.29 -13.80 -1.45
CA LYS A 136 12.45 -14.61 -2.32
C LYS A 136 12.20 -13.90 -3.64
N THR A 137 12.09 -14.67 -4.71
CA THR A 137 11.57 -14.17 -5.97
C THR A 137 10.10 -13.80 -5.77
N ALA A 138 9.77 -12.56 -6.09
CA ALA A 138 8.42 -12.04 -6.07
C ALA A 138 8.06 -11.49 -7.45
N TYR A 139 6.79 -11.58 -7.79
CA TYR A 139 6.23 -11.14 -9.06
C TYR A 139 5.30 -9.96 -8.83
N ARG A 140 5.30 -9.02 -9.77
CA ARG A 140 4.38 -7.88 -9.84
C ARG A 140 3.77 -7.86 -11.23
N GLY A 141 2.45 -7.82 -11.30
CA GLY A 141 1.74 -7.80 -12.58
C GLY A 141 1.85 -6.44 -13.25
N VAL A 142 1.76 -6.41 -14.57
CA VAL A 142 1.66 -5.16 -15.33
C VAL A 142 0.73 -5.38 -16.51
N LYS A 143 -0.16 -4.41 -16.78
CA LYS A 143 -1.15 -4.50 -17.86
C LYS A 143 -0.66 -3.97 -19.21
N LEU A 144 0.57 -3.46 -19.26
CA LEU A 144 1.16 -2.82 -20.43
C LEU A 144 2.58 -3.35 -20.61
N ASP A 145 3.05 -3.38 -21.86
CA ASP A 145 4.47 -3.60 -22.13
C ASP A 145 5.26 -2.38 -21.64
N LEU A 146 6.11 -2.60 -20.64
CA LEU A 146 7.01 -1.58 -20.09
C LEU A 146 8.48 -1.86 -20.44
N SER A 147 8.78 -2.78 -21.36
CA SER A 147 10.14 -3.20 -21.71
C SER A 147 11.04 -2.02 -22.12
N GLU A 148 10.51 -1.06 -22.89
CA GLU A 148 11.25 0.15 -23.27
C GLU A 148 11.57 1.06 -22.07
N ARG A 149 10.69 1.08 -21.05
CA ARG A 149 10.84 1.88 -19.83
C ARG A 149 11.78 1.23 -18.81
N TYR A 150 11.88 -0.10 -18.82
CA TYR A 150 12.66 -0.92 -17.89
C TYR A 150 13.81 -1.62 -18.61
N THR A 151 14.83 -0.83 -18.95
CA THR A 151 16.00 -1.32 -19.67
C THR A 151 17.04 -1.93 -18.74
N ALA A 152 17.61 -3.07 -19.14
CA ALA A 152 18.63 -3.77 -18.37
C ALA A 152 19.83 -2.88 -18.05
N GLY A 153 20.36 -2.99 -16.83
CA GLY A 153 21.50 -2.20 -16.36
C GLY A 153 21.16 -0.80 -15.86
N LYS A 154 19.90 -0.34 -15.97
CA LYS A 154 19.46 0.92 -15.33
C LYS A 154 18.98 0.69 -13.90
N THR A 155 19.37 1.59 -13.02
CA THR A 155 18.79 1.70 -11.68
C THR A 155 17.42 2.38 -11.79
N ILE A 156 16.39 1.73 -11.25
CA ILE A 156 15.02 2.24 -11.21
C ILE A 156 14.62 2.48 -9.75
N VAL A 157 13.89 3.57 -9.50
CA VAL A 157 13.28 3.86 -8.20
C VAL A 157 11.78 3.80 -8.34
N TRP A 158 11.14 3.00 -7.49
CA TRP A 158 9.69 2.98 -7.32
C TRP A 158 9.34 3.77 -6.08
N TRP A 159 8.64 4.89 -6.26
CA TRP A 159 8.27 5.79 -5.19
C TRP A 159 7.08 5.25 -4.39
N GLY A 160 6.14 4.60 -5.07
CA GLY A 160 5.05 3.89 -4.40
C GLY A 160 5.53 2.62 -3.70
N PHE A 161 4.82 2.22 -2.65
CA PHE A 161 5.04 0.92 -2.03
C PHE A 161 4.77 -0.20 -3.04
N SER A 162 5.67 -1.17 -3.06
CA SER A 162 5.65 -2.26 -4.03
C SER A 162 5.00 -3.49 -3.46
N SER A 163 3.72 -3.69 -3.81
CA SER A 163 3.00 -4.92 -3.50
C SER A 163 3.30 -6.00 -4.53
N CYS A 164 3.71 -7.17 -4.04
CA CYS A 164 4.10 -8.31 -4.88
C CYS A 164 3.42 -9.60 -4.41
N THR A 165 3.51 -10.64 -5.25
CA THR A 165 3.05 -12.01 -4.96
C THR A 165 4.15 -13.01 -5.22
N THR A 166 4.23 -14.09 -4.45
CA THR A 166 5.10 -15.24 -4.76
C THR A 166 4.43 -16.26 -5.69
N ALA A 167 3.14 -16.11 -5.95
CA ALA A 167 2.37 -16.98 -6.83
C ALA A 167 2.10 -16.28 -8.16
N VAL A 168 2.62 -16.86 -9.25
CA VAL A 168 2.38 -16.40 -10.63
C VAL A 168 0.93 -16.64 -11.05
N SER A 169 0.29 -17.72 -10.57
CA SER A 169 -1.09 -18.07 -10.92
C SER A 169 -2.14 -17.00 -10.58
N GLY A 170 -1.83 -16.08 -9.65
CA GLY A 170 -2.69 -14.94 -9.34
C GLY A 170 -2.61 -13.79 -10.37
N LEU A 171 -1.74 -13.91 -11.37
CA LEU A 171 -1.53 -12.93 -12.44
C LEU A 171 -2.15 -13.35 -13.78
N ASP A 172 -2.59 -14.62 -13.92
CA ASP A 172 -3.05 -15.25 -15.17
C ASP A 172 -4.58 -15.27 -15.36
N GLN A 173 -5.38 -14.61 -14.51
CA GLN A 173 -6.84 -14.63 -14.70
C GLN A 173 -7.27 -13.82 -15.93
N ASP A 174 -7.58 -14.51 -17.03
CA ASP A 174 -8.03 -14.06 -18.37
C ASP A 174 -9.07 -12.91 -18.47
N ASN A 175 -9.54 -12.33 -17.37
CA ASN A 175 -10.38 -11.12 -17.35
C ASN A 175 -9.57 -9.81 -17.55
N PHE A 176 -8.36 -9.90 -18.13
CA PHE A 176 -7.48 -8.74 -18.33
C PHE A 176 -7.72 -8.01 -19.67
N TRP A 177 -8.52 -8.56 -20.58
CA TRP A 177 -8.61 -8.10 -21.98
C TRP A 177 -9.98 -7.59 -22.45
N GLU A 178 -10.99 -7.49 -21.57
CA GLU A 178 -12.30 -6.88 -21.91
C GLU A 178 -12.49 -5.51 -21.24
#